data_AF-A0A940ZHR8-F1
#
_entry.id   AF-A0A940ZHR8-F1
#
_cell.length_a   1.000
_cell.length_b   1.000
_cell.length_c   1.000
_cell.angle_alpha   90.00
_cell.angle_beta   90.00
_cell.angle_gamma   90.00
#
_symmetry.space_group_name_H-M   'P 1'
#
loop_
_entity.id
_entity.type
_entity.pdbx_description
1 polymer ?
#
loop_
_entity_poly.entity_id
_entity_poly.type
_entity_poly.pdbx_seq_one_letter_code
_entity_poly.pdbx_strand_id
1 'polypeptide(L)'
;MATLQTYLPDVFFLILGLVLFLYMATDGYNLGLGIFSLASRREEERGVMIHSIASTWHASQTWLVILGGILFGSFPVVYGVAMSALYIPVMLMLAGLAFRGVAVEFYDESPNRGRWGLAFGLGSLVATIAQGFILGGLLSGMPVVNGQFAGGFGDWLNPFSALIAAGGAAGFVLLGTTYLAMKTDGALRERSIRAALMAAWAVL
;
A
#
# COMPACT_ATOMS: atom_id res chain seq x y z
N MET A 1 27.36 -22.47 -16.85
CA MET A 1 26.02 -22.05 -17.33
C MET A 1 24.88 -22.76 -16.58
N ALA A 2 24.94 -24.09 -16.38
CA ALA A 2 23.91 -24.82 -15.63
C ALA A 2 23.70 -24.30 -14.19
N THR A 3 24.77 -24.03 -13.44
CA THR A 3 24.70 -23.46 -12.08
C THR A 3 23.98 -22.10 -12.04
N LEU A 4 24.31 -21.21 -12.98
CA LEU A 4 23.67 -19.90 -13.10
C LEU A 4 22.16 -20.04 -13.35
N GLN A 5 21.73 -20.94 -14.24
CA GLN A 5 20.30 -21.16 -14.50
C GLN A 5 19.55 -21.74 -13.29
N THR A 6 20.23 -22.50 -12.44
CA THR A 6 19.63 -23.04 -11.20
C THR A 6 19.45 -21.98 -10.13
N TYR A 7 20.42 -21.08 -9.92
CA TYR A 7 20.37 -20.09 -8.84
C TYR A 7 19.69 -18.77 -9.22
N LEU A 8 19.58 -18.45 -10.51
CA LEU A 8 19.02 -17.17 -10.96
C LEU A 8 17.58 -16.95 -10.45
N PRO A 9 16.65 -17.93 -10.53
CA PRO A 9 15.30 -17.76 -10.00
C PRO A 9 15.28 -17.48 -8.48
N ASP A 10 16.14 -18.15 -7.71
CA ASP A 10 16.22 -17.96 -6.26
C ASP A 10 16.72 -16.55 -5.91
N VAL A 11 17.73 -16.06 -6.63
CA VAL A 11 18.25 -14.70 -6.46
C VAL A 11 17.17 -13.67 -6.79
N PHE A 12 16.47 -13.81 -7.91
CA PHE A 12 15.37 -12.89 -8.24
C PHE A 12 14.20 -12.98 -7.28
N PHE A 13 13.91 -14.16 -6.73
CA PHE A 13 12.89 -14.31 -5.69
C PHE A 13 13.29 -13.56 -4.40
N LEU A 14 14.56 -13.63 -3.98
CA LEU A 14 15.06 -12.85 -2.84
C LEU A 14 15.00 -11.34 -3.11
N ILE A 15 15.36 -10.91 -4.33
CA ILE A 15 15.25 -9.50 -4.73
C ILE A 15 13.79 -9.05 -4.71
N LEU A 16 12.85 -9.85 -5.19
CA LEU A 16 11.42 -9.56 -5.11
C LEU A 16 10.96 -9.36 -3.66
N GLY A 17 11.36 -10.26 -2.75
CA GLY A 17 11.07 -10.14 -1.33
C GLY A 17 11.64 -8.85 -0.71
N LEU A 18 12.89 -8.50 -1.06
CA LEU A 18 13.52 -7.27 -0.62
C LEU A 18 12.78 -6.02 -1.14
N VAL A 19 12.45 -5.98 -2.43
CA VAL A 19 11.73 -4.84 -3.03
C VAL A 19 10.34 -4.69 -2.43
N LEU A 20 9.62 -5.81 -2.21
CA LEU A 20 8.32 -5.79 -1.54
C LEU A 20 8.44 -5.27 -0.09
N PHE A 21 9.46 -5.72 0.65
CA PHE A 21 9.74 -5.22 1.99
C PHE A 21 10.03 -3.72 1.99
N LEU A 22 10.89 -3.24 1.09
CA LEU A 22 11.22 -1.81 0.97
C LEU A 22 10.00 -0.98 0.60
N TYR A 23 9.15 -1.47 -0.32
CA TYR A 23 7.88 -0.84 -0.63
C TYR A 23 6.99 -0.74 0.61
N MET A 24 6.76 -1.84 1.34
CA MET A 24 5.92 -1.84 2.54
C MET A 24 6.50 -0.95 3.66
N ALA A 25 7.82 -0.94 3.84
CA ALA A 25 8.48 -0.13 4.85
C ALA A 25 8.42 1.37 4.54
N THR A 26 8.57 1.75 3.27
CA THR A 26 8.62 3.15 2.82
C THR A 26 7.24 3.73 2.52
N ASP A 27 6.38 3.02 1.80
CA ASP A 27 5.05 3.53 1.47
C ASP A 27 4.00 3.20 2.55
N GLY A 28 4.26 2.20 3.39
CA GLY A 28 3.35 1.82 4.48
C GLY A 28 3.07 2.96 5.46
N TYR A 29 4.09 3.74 5.83
CA TYR A 29 3.86 4.91 6.70
C TYR A 29 3.12 6.04 5.96
N ASN A 30 3.38 6.26 4.66
CA ASN A 30 2.66 7.25 3.86
C ASN A 30 1.17 6.91 3.75
N LEU A 31 0.86 5.65 3.43
CA LEU A 31 -0.50 5.14 3.31
C LEU A 31 -1.23 5.18 4.67
N GLY A 32 -0.55 4.75 5.74
CA GLY A 32 -1.07 4.83 7.09
C GLY A 32 -1.40 6.24 7.55
N LEU A 33 -0.53 7.20 7.23
CA LEU A 33 -0.73 8.60 7.51
C LEU A 33 -1.94 9.15 6.74
N GLY A 34 -2.09 8.74 5.49
CA GLY A 34 -3.28 9.04 4.69
C GLY A 34 -4.56 8.54 5.34
N ILE A 35 -4.60 7.27 5.75
CA ILE A 35 -5.77 6.72 6.46
C ILE A 35 -6.04 7.50 7.74
N PHE A 36 -5.01 7.77 8.55
CA PHE A 36 -5.14 8.51 9.80
C PHE A 36 -5.64 9.95 9.58
N SER A 37 -5.30 10.60 8.46
CA SER A 37 -5.78 11.94 8.11
C SER A 37 -7.31 12.03 7.98
N LEU A 38 -8.01 10.93 7.70
CA LEU A 38 -9.48 10.87 7.68
C LEU A 38 -10.07 11.11 9.07
N ALA A 39 -9.38 10.69 10.12
CA ALA A 39 -9.77 10.91 11.52
C ALA A 39 -9.39 12.32 12.03
N SER A 40 -8.61 13.08 11.28
CA SER A 40 -8.36 14.49 11.58
C SER A 40 -9.61 15.33 11.35
N ARG A 41 -9.93 16.25 12.25
CA ARG A 41 -11.04 17.21 12.07
C ARG A 41 -10.54 18.58 11.61
N ARG A 42 -9.25 18.88 11.79
CA ARG A 42 -8.66 20.19 11.51
C ARG A 42 -7.89 20.13 10.20
N GLU A 43 -8.13 21.11 9.34
CA GLU A 43 -7.44 21.23 8.06
C GLU A 43 -5.93 21.43 8.27
N GLU A 44 -5.53 22.25 9.24
CA GLU A 44 -4.14 22.46 9.64
C GLU A 44 -3.41 21.15 9.99
N GLU A 45 -4.05 20.26 10.75
CA GLU A 45 -3.48 18.96 11.09
C GLU A 45 -3.29 18.09 9.83
N ARG A 46 -4.22 18.14 8.87
CA ARG A 46 -4.08 17.42 7.60
C ARG A 46 -2.95 17.99 6.76
N GLY A 47 -2.80 19.32 6.72
CA GLY A 47 -1.67 19.98 6.07
C GLY A 47 -0.34 19.50 6.64
N VAL A 48 -0.18 19.51 7.96
CA VAL A 48 1.04 19.00 8.63
C VAL A 48 1.34 17.55 8.22
N MET A 49 0.32 16.69 8.17
CA MET A 49 0.50 15.31 7.72
C MET A 49 0.97 15.23 6.26
N ILE A 50 0.30 15.93 5.34
CA ILE A 50 0.64 15.91 3.91
C ILE A 50 2.06 16.47 3.68
N HIS A 51 2.40 17.61 4.26
CA HIS A 51 3.73 18.21 4.11
C HIS A 51 4.84 17.34 4.69
N SER A 52 4.56 16.55 5.74
CA SER A 52 5.56 15.67 6.35
C SER A 52 6.06 14.54 5.44
N ILE A 53 5.33 14.22 4.36
CA ILE A 53 5.68 13.16 3.41
C ILE A 53 5.88 13.66 1.97
N ALA A 54 5.57 14.93 1.69
CA ALA A 54 5.60 15.51 0.35
C ALA A 54 6.94 15.33 -0.39
N SER A 55 8.06 15.28 0.33
CA SER A 55 9.39 15.10 -0.26
C SER A 55 9.77 13.64 -0.56
N THR A 56 9.10 12.65 0.04
CA THR A 56 9.54 11.23 0.01
C THR A 56 8.54 10.27 -0.61
N TRP A 57 7.29 10.69 -0.83
CA TRP A 57 6.24 9.80 -1.33
C TRP A 57 6.51 9.26 -2.74
N HIS A 58 7.06 10.08 -3.64
CA HIS A 58 7.43 9.67 -5.00
C HIS A 58 8.45 8.52 -5.01
N ALA A 59 9.47 8.64 -4.16
CA ALA A 59 10.50 7.60 -4.01
C ALA A 59 9.90 6.29 -3.47
N SER A 60 8.93 6.38 -2.56
CA SER A 60 8.26 5.21 -1.98
C SER A 60 7.46 4.42 -3.02
N GLN A 61 6.79 5.10 -3.96
CA GLN A 61 6.04 4.45 -5.04
C GLN A 61 6.94 3.78 -6.09
N THR A 62 8.19 4.21 -6.22
CA THR A 62 9.13 3.65 -7.20
C THR A 62 9.38 2.16 -6.96
N TRP A 63 9.39 1.73 -5.69
CA TRP A 63 9.53 0.31 -5.34
C TRP A 63 8.43 -0.57 -5.95
N LEU A 64 7.20 -0.07 -6.04
CA LEU A 64 6.08 -0.79 -6.64
C LEU A 64 6.26 -0.99 -8.16
N VAL A 65 6.80 0.03 -8.84
CA VAL A 65 7.12 -0.04 -10.27
C VAL A 65 8.23 -1.06 -10.52
N ILE A 66 9.28 -1.03 -9.70
CA ILE A 66 10.38 -2.00 -9.76
C ILE A 66 9.85 -3.42 -9.52
N LEU A 67 8.97 -3.62 -8.54
CA LEU A 67 8.35 -4.91 -8.24
C LEU A 67 7.63 -5.47 -9.47
N GLY A 68 6.80 -4.66 -10.12
CA GLY A 68 6.10 -5.04 -11.36
C GLY A 68 7.06 -5.37 -12.50
N GLY A 69 8.13 -4.59 -12.68
CA GLY A 69 9.15 -4.83 -13.69
C GLY A 69 9.93 -6.13 -13.48
N ILE A 70 10.30 -6.46 -12.23
CA ILE A 70 10.99 -7.71 -11.91
C ILE A 70 10.07 -8.90 -12.15
N LEU A 71 8.79 -8.82 -11.73
CA LEU A 71 7.81 -9.87 -11.99
C LEU A 71 7.63 -10.10 -13.49
N PHE A 72 7.46 -9.03 -14.26
CA PHE A 72 7.30 -9.10 -15.71
C PHE A 72 8.53 -9.71 -16.41
N GLY A 73 9.73 -9.27 -16.04
CA GLY A 73 10.96 -9.71 -16.69
C GLY A 73 11.47 -11.09 -16.25
N SER A 74 11.34 -11.41 -14.97
CA SER A 74 11.93 -12.62 -14.38
C SER A 74 10.93 -13.75 -14.20
N PHE A 75 9.64 -13.44 -14.05
CA PHE A 75 8.57 -14.40 -13.80
C PHE A 75 7.30 -14.11 -14.63
N PRO A 76 7.39 -14.09 -15.97
CA PRO A 76 6.31 -13.61 -16.85
C PRO A 76 5.00 -14.39 -16.71
N VAL A 77 5.06 -15.70 -16.47
CA VAL A 77 3.86 -16.53 -16.24
C VAL A 77 3.16 -16.14 -14.93
N VAL A 78 3.93 -15.92 -13.85
CA VAL A 78 3.40 -15.46 -12.55
C VAL A 78 2.77 -14.09 -12.70
N TYR A 79 3.46 -13.17 -13.40
CA TYR A 79 2.93 -11.84 -13.69
C TYR A 79 1.60 -11.91 -14.46
N GLY A 80 1.52 -12.72 -15.52
CA GLY A 80 0.30 -12.90 -16.31
C GLY A 80 -0.87 -13.43 -15.49
N VAL A 81 -0.65 -14.51 -14.73
CA VAL A 81 -1.67 -15.10 -13.85
C VAL A 81 -2.14 -14.09 -12.80
N ALA A 82 -1.21 -13.41 -12.11
CA ALA A 82 -1.54 -12.46 -11.07
C ALA A 82 -2.33 -11.27 -11.62
N MET A 83 -1.94 -10.71 -12.76
CA MET A 83 -2.67 -9.60 -13.40
C MET A 83 -4.08 -9.99 -13.86
N SER A 84 -4.27 -11.23 -14.33
CA SER A 84 -5.59 -11.73 -14.71
C SER A 84 -6.48 -11.97 -13.49
N ALA A 85 -5.96 -12.62 -12.46
CA ALA A 85 -6.72 -12.98 -11.27
C ALA A 85 -7.05 -11.78 -10.37
N LEU A 86 -6.14 -10.82 -10.28
CA LEU A 86 -6.20 -9.70 -9.33
C LEU A 86 -6.40 -8.36 -10.04
N TYR A 87 -6.95 -8.38 -11.26
CA TYR A 87 -7.14 -7.19 -12.09
C TYR A 87 -7.85 -6.06 -11.33
N ILE A 88 -8.99 -6.36 -10.68
CA ILE A 88 -9.77 -5.36 -9.96
C ILE A 88 -9.01 -4.79 -8.74
N PRO A 89 -8.49 -5.61 -7.80
CA PRO A 89 -7.65 -5.10 -6.73
C PRO A 89 -6.47 -4.26 -7.24
N VAL A 90 -5.76 -4.70 -8.27
CA VAL A 90 -4.63 -3.93 -8.84
C VAL A 90 -5.10 -2.58 -9.39
N MET A 91 -6.20 -2.53 -10.14
CA MET A 91 -6.71 -1.27 -10.68
C MET A 91 -7.21 -0.32 -9.60
N LEU A 92 -7.88 -0.83 -8.56
CA LEU A 92 -8.28 -0.04 -7.40
C LEU A 92 -7.06 0.52 -6.66
N MET A 93 -6.01 -0.29 -6.49
CA MET A 93 -4.76 0.14 -5.88
C MET A 93 -4.13 1.30 -6.66
N LEU A 94 -3.98 1.14 -7.97
CA LEU A 94 -3.39 2.17 -8.83
C LEU A 94 -4.22 3.44 -8.86
N ALA A 95 -5.56 3.33 -8.91
CA ALA A 95 -6.45 4.49 -8.82
C ALA A 95 -6.29 5.21 -7.47
N GLY A 96 -6.26 4.48 -6.35
CA GLY A 96 -6.05 5.05 -5.03
C GLY A 96 -4.71 5.77 -4.89
N LEU A 97 -3.63 5.18 -5.42
CA LEU A 97 -2.29 5.78 -5.44
C LEU A 97 -2.24 7.04 -6.32
N ALA A 98 -2.89 7.02 -7.48
CA ALA A 98 -2.99 8.18 -8.36
C ALA A 98 -3.73 9.34 -7.69
N PHE A 99 -4.90 9.08 -7.11
CA PHE A 99 -5.66 10.10 -6.37
C PHE A 99 -4.87 10.65 -5.18
N ARG A 100 -4.14 9.79 -4.46
CA ARG A 100 -3.25 10.21 -3.38
C ARG A 100 -2.16 11.15 -3.89
N GLY A 101 -1.48 10.79 -4.98
CA GLY A 101 -0.41 11.60 -5.57
C GLY A 101 -0.90 12.97 -6.02
N VAL A 102 -2.01 13.01 -6.75
CA VAL A 102 -2.65 14.28 -7.17
C VAL A 102 -3.07 15.10 -5.94
N ALA A 103 -3.61 14.47 -4.91
CA ALA A 103 -4.03 15.18 -3.71
C ALA A 103 -2.87 15.85 -2.95
N VAL A 104 -1.68 15.24 -2.94
CA VAL A 104 -0.48 15.83 -2.32
C VAL A 104 -0.03 17.07 -3.09
N GLU A 105 0.07 16.98 -4.41
CA GLU A 105 0.55 18.08 -5.27
C GLU A 105 -0.43 19.26 -5.31
N PHE A 106 -1.74 18.99 -5.35
CA PHE A 106 -2.76 20.03 -5.46
C PHE A 106 -3.29 20.55 -4.11
N TYR A 107 -2.76 20.06 -2.99
CA TYR A 107 -3.26 20.44 -1.66
C TYR A 107 -3.16 21.94 -1.42
N ASP A 108 -2.00 22.55 -1.68
CA ASP A 108 -1.78 23.99 -1.45
C ASP A 108 -2.23 24.87 -2.62
N GLU A 109 -2.21 24.33 -3.84
CA GLU A 109 -2.58 25.05 -5.07
C GLU A 109 -4.09 25.23 -5.22
N SER A 110 -4.89 24.43 -4.51
CA SER A 110 -6.34 24.49 -4.63
C SER A 110 -6.97 25.36 -3.53
N PRO A 111 -7.96 26.22 -3.86
CA PRO A 111 -8.75 26.90 -2.85
C PRO A 111 -9.64 25.95 -2.03
N ASN A 112 -9.76 24.67 -2.43
CA ASN A 112 -10.61 23.68 -1.77
C ASN A 112 -9.76 22.55 -1.14
N ARG A 113 -8.85 22.95 -0.24
CA ARG A 113 -7.91 22.06 0.48
C ARG A 113 -8.59 20.89 1.18
N GLY A 114 -9.78 21.10 1.74
CA GLY A 114 -10.55 20.05 2.42
C GLY A 114 -10.89 18.86 1.51
N ARG A 115 -11.21 19.11 0.22
CA ARG A 115 -11.48 18.03 -0.76
C ARG A 115 -10.24 17.23 -1.07
N TRP A 116 -9.09 17.89 -1.25
CA TRP A 116 -7.82 17.21 -1.51
C TRP A 116 -7.33 16.46 -0.28
N GLY A 117 -7.49 17.01 0.94
CA GLY A 117 -7.23 16.27 2.17
C GLY A 117 -8.08 15.00 2.31
N LEU A 118 -9.34 15.04 1.85
CA LEU A 118 -10.21 13.86 1.83
C LEU A 118 -9.82 12.88 0.71
N ALA A 119 -9.44 13.35 -0.47
CA ALA A 119 -8.91 12.53 -1.55
C ALA A 119 -7.60 11.84 -1.17
N PHE A 120 -6.72 12.52 -0.44
CA PHE A 120 -5.50 11.95 0.12
C PHE A 120 -5.80 10.77 1.05
N GLY A 121 -6.75 10.96 1.98
CA GLY A 121 -7.11 9.91 2.92
C GLY A 121 -7.86 8.74 2.29
N LEU A 122 -8.86 9.01 1.44
CA LEU A 122 -9.61 7.97 0.74
C LEU A 122 -8.75 7.21 -0.26
N GLY A 123 -7.89 7.91 -1.02
CA GLY A 123 -6.95 7.27 -1.94
C GLY A 123 -6.00 6.32 -1.22
N SER A 124 -5.49 6.73 -0.06
CA SER A 124 -4.63 5.90 0.78
C SER A 124 -5.37 4.69 1.37
N LEU A 125 -6.63 4.86 1.79
CA LEU A 125 -7.46 3.76 2.27
C LEU A 125 -7.75 2.75 1.16
N VAL A 126 -8.19 3.21 -0.01
CA VAL A 126 -8.47 2.34 -1.16
C VAL A 126 -7.22 1.58 -1.59
N ALA A 127 -6.08 2.27 -1.70
CA ALA A 127 -4.82 1.63 -2.05
C ALA A 127 -4.40 0.55 -1.04
N THR A 128 -4.59 0.81 0.26
CA THR A 128 -4.23 -0.14 1.33
C THR A 128 -5.15 -1.36 1.34
N ILE A 129 -6.45 -1.16 1.26
CA ILE A 129 -7.42 -2.25 1.25
C ILE A 129 -7.22 -3.12 0.00
N ALA A 130 -7.02 -2.50 -1.16
CA ALA A 130 -6.74 -3.20 -2.41
C ALA A 130 -5.48 -4.08 -2.31
N GLN A 131 -4.40 -3.58 -1.72
CA GLN A 131 -3.18 -4.37 -1.47
C GLN A 131 -3.41 -5.55 -0.55
N GLY A 132 -4.24 -5.38 0.47
CA GLY A 132 -4.67 -6.47 1.34
C GLY A 132 -5.40 -7.57 0.59
N PHE A 133 -6.31 -7.20 -0.32
CA PHE A 133 -7.01 -8.17 -1.18
C PHE A 133 -6.07 -8.83 -2.21
N ILE A 134 -5.08 -8.11 -2.74
CA ILE A 134 -4.04 -8.68 -3.60
C ILE A 134 -3.27 -9.76 -2.83
N LEU A 135 -2.76 -9.43 -1.65
CA LEU A 135 -1.96 -10.35 -0.83
C LEU A 135 -2.81 -11.54 -0.33
N GLY A 136 -4.02 -11.26 0.15
CA GLY A 136 -4.96 -12.29 0.59
C GLY A 136 -5.37 -13.25 -0.52
N GLY A 137 -5.64 -12.72 -1.72
CA GLY A 137 -5.95 -13.53 -2.89
C GLY A 137 -4.77 -14.40 -3.34
N LEU A 138 -3.55 -13.85 -3.32
CA LEU A 138 -2.33 -14.61 -3.59
C LEU A 138 -2.14 -15.76 -2.60
N LEU A 139 -2.31 -15.49 -1.31
CA LEU A 139 -2.12 -16.45 -0.23
C LEU A 139 -3.24 -17.50 -0.13
N SER A 140 -4.45 -17.16 -0.57
CA SER A 140 -5.59 -18.10 -0.68
C SER A 140 -5.38 -19.16 -1.77
N GLY A 141 -4.42 -18.92 -2.67
CA GLY A 141 -4.20 -19.73 -3.86
C GLY A 141 -5.13 -19.33 -5.01
N MET A 142 -4.65 -19.53 -6.23
CA MET A 142 -5.40 -19.25 -7.45
C MET A 142 -5.31 -20.48 -8.36
N PRO A 143 -6.44 -20.98 -8.89
CA PRO A 143 -6.41 -22.12 -9.80
C PRO A 143 -5.75 -21.70 -11.13
N VAL A 144 -4.74 -22.46 -11.53
CA VAL A 144 -3.97 -22.23 -12.76
C VAL A 144 -4.00 -23.49 -13.61
N VAL A 145 -4.40 -23.36 -14.87
CA VAL A 145 -4.41 -24.45 -15.85
C VAL A 145 -3.60 -24.01 -17.06
N ASN A 146 -2.61 -24.80 -17.48
CA ASN A 146 -1.72 -24.50 -18.60
C ASN A 146 -1.05 -23.11 -18.52
N GLY A 147 -0.68 -22.68 -17.31
CA GLY A 147 -0.06 -21.37 -17.08
C GLY A 147 -1.00 -20.17 -17.22
N GLN A 148 -2.32 -20.42 -17.26
CA GLN A 148 -3.34 -19.38 -17.31
C GLN A 148 -4.24 -19.46 -16.08
N PHE A 149 -4.74 -18.30 -15.65
CA PHE A 149 -5.73 -18.24 -14.57
C PHE A 149 -7.03 -18.91 -15.01
N ALA A 150 -7.52 -19.84 -14.19
CA ALA A 150 -8.73 -20.63 -14.45
C ALA A 150 -9.81 -20.44 -13.38
N GLY A 151 -9.65 -19.42 -12.52
CA GLY A 151 -10.53 -19.16 -11.38
C GLY A 151 -11.68 -18.22 -11.71
N GLY A 152 -12.52 -18.01 -10.70
CA GLY A 152 -13.58 -17.02 -10.73
C GLY A 152 -13.03 -15.61 -10.58
N PHE A 153 -13.70 -14.66 -11.22
CA PHE A 153 -13.38 -13.23 -11.13
C PHE A 153 -13.36 -12.69 -9.69
N GLY A 154 -14.09 -13.33 -8.77
CA GLY A 154 -14.22 -12.91 -7.37
C GLY A 154 -13.42 -13.73 -6.36
N ASP A 155 -12.54 -14.64 -6.79
CA ASP A 155 -11.83 -15.56 -5.88
C ASP A 155 -10.93 -14.82 -4.86
N TRP A 156 -10.48 -13.62 -5.21
CA TRP A 156 -9.74 -12.72 -4.32
C TRP A 156 -10.61 -12.13 -3.21
N LEU A 157 -11.94 -12.04 -3.40
CA LEU A 157 -12.89 -11.52 -2.44
C LEU A 157 -13.40 -12.63 -1.52
N ASN A 158 -12.59 -12.97 -0.53
CA ASN A 158 -12.92 -13.98 0.46
C ASN A 158 -12.65 -13.47 1.90
N PRO A 159 -13.20 -14.12 2.94
CA PRO A 159 -13.03 -13.67 4.32
C PRO A 159 -11.57 -13.59 4.77
N PHE A 160 -10.71 -14.49 4.28
CA PHE A 160 -9.28 -14.46 4.59
C PHE A 160 -8.62 -13.21 4.00
N SER A 161 -8.89 -12.88 2.73
CA SER A 161 -8.40 -11.63 2.13
C SER A 161 -8.91 -10.37 2.85
N ALA A 162 -10.15 -10.38 3.32
CA ALA A 162 -10.70 -9.28 4.10
C ALA A 162 -9.96 -9.09 5.43
N LEU A 163 -9.60 -10.19 6.11
CA LEU A 163 -8.78 -10.15 7.33
C LEU A 163 -7.37 -9.61 7.04
N ILE A 164 -6.72 -10.05 5.95
CA ILE A 164 -5.41 -9.54 5.53
C ILE A 164 -5.49 -8.03 5.22
N ALA A 165 -6.57 -7.58 4.56
CA ALA A 165 -6.77 -6.16 4.29
C ALA A 165 -7.01 -5.32 5.55
N ALA A 166 -7.80 -5.82 6.50
CA ALA A 166 -8.01 -5.15 7.78
C ALA A 166 -6.72 -5.09 8.61
N GLY A 167 -6.00 -6.21 8.72
CA GLY A 167 -4.71 -6.27 9.42
C GLY A 167 -3.64 -5.42 8.78
N GLY A 168 -3.55 -5.43 7.44
CA GLY A 168 -2.65 -4.56 6.67
C GLY A 168 -2.96 -3.07 6.86
N ALA A 169 -4.25 -2.70 6.87
CA ALA A 169 -4.67 -1.33 7.16
C ALA A 169 -4.28 -0.90 8.58
N ALA A 170 -4.51 -1.75 9.58
CA ALA A 170 -4.09 -1.49 10.95
C ALA A 170 -2.55 -1.36 11.06
N GLY A 171 -1.80 -2.25 10.41
CA GLY A 171 -0.34 -2.22 10.35
C GLY A 171 0.21 -0.95 9.69
N PHE A 172 -0.37 -0.51 8.59
CA PHE A 172 0.03 0.75 7.95
C PHE A 172 -0.33 1.96 8.82
N VAL A 173 -1.52 2.01 9.42
CA VAL A 173 -1.89 3.08 10.37
C VAL A 173 -0.91 3.13 11.54
N LEU A 174 -0.47 1.98 12.07
CA LEU A 174 0.58 1.91 13.09
C LEU A 174 1.89 2.55 12.59
N LEU A 175 2.37 2.21 11.40
CA LEU A 175 3.58 2.80 10.81
C LEU A 175 3.42 4.32 10.59
N GLY A 176 2.29 4.76 10.05
CA GLY A 176 2.04 6.17 9.75
C GLY A 176 1.92 7.03 11.00
N THR A 177 1.25 6.53 12.03
CA THR A 177 1.05 7.27 13.29
C THR A 177 2.32 7.29 14.16
N THR A 178 3.11 6.22 14.16
CA THR A 178 4.44 6.23 14.80
C THR A 178 5.40 7.19 14.10
N TYR A 179 5.42 7.19 12.76
CA TYR A 179 6.16 8.18 11.97
C TYR A 179 5.74 9.61 12.33
N LEU A 180 4.42 9.89 12.34
CA LEU A 180 3.91 11.23 12.66
C LEU A 180 4.27 11.66 14.09
N ALA A 181 4.22 10.74 15.06
CA ALA A 181 4.59 11.02 16.44
C ALA A 181 6.07 11.38 16.61
N MET A 182 6.95 10.93 15.69
CA MET A 182 8.36 11.32 15.67
C MET A 182 8.60 12.70 15.03
N LYS A 183 7.64 13.19 14.23
CA LYS A 183 7.76 14.42 13.44
C LYS A 183 6.99 15.60 14.00
N THR A 184 6.16 15.39 15.02
CA THR A 184 5.22 16.39 15.55
C THR A 184 5.32 16.48 17.05
N ASP A 185 4.82 17.59 17.62
CA ASP A 185 4.76 17.85 19.05
C ASP A 185 3.34 18.24 19.51
N GLY A 186 3.15 18.32 20.83
CA GLY A 186 1.90 18.74 21.47
C GLY A 186 0.73 17.79 21.20
N ALA A 187 -0.46 18.37 21.00
CA ALA A 187 -1.71 17.61 20.91
C ALA A 187 -1.75 16.64 19.71
N LEU A 188 -1.09 16.97 18.59
CA LEU A 188 -1.04 16.08 17.42
C LEU A 188 -0.22 14.83 17.73
N ARG A 189 0.95 15.00 18.35
CA ARG A 189 1.81 13.89 18.80
C ARG A 189 1.09 12.95 19.75
N GLU A 190 0.40 13.49 20.75
CA GLU A 190 -0.36 12.67 21.71
C GLU A 190 -1.45 11.85 21.02
N ARG A 191 -2.17 12.43 20.07
CA ARG A 191 -3.19 11.72 19.29
C ARG A 191 -2.57 10.64 18.41
N SER A 192 -1.43 10.92 17.79
CA SER A 192 -0.68 9.94 17.01
C SER A 192 -0.24 8.74 17.86
N ILE A 193 0.28 8.98 19.07
CA ILE A 193 0.66 7.89 19.99
C ILE A 193 -0.55 7.04 20.40
N ARG A 194 -1.68 7.67 20.74
CA ARG A 194 -2.91 6.92 21.09
C ARG A 194 -3.39 6.06 19.91
N ALA A 195 -3.37 6.61 18.70
CA ALA A 195 -3.75 5.88 17.50
C ALA A 195 -2.79 4.73 17.18
N ALA A 196 -1.48 4.93 17.39
CA ALA A 196 -0.47 3.89 17.24
C ALA A 196 -0.73 2.72 18.22
N LEU A 197 -1.03 3.01 19.49
CA LEU A 197 -1.35 1.96 20.47
C LEU A 197 -2.61 1.18 20.09
N MET A 198 -3.67 1.86 19.64
CA MET A 198 -4.89 1.20 19.17
C MET A 198 -4.63 0.32 17.94
N ALA A 199 -3.84 0.83 16.99
CA ALA A 199 -3.47 0.08 15.79
C ALA A 199 -2.59 -1.13 16.13
N ALA A 200 -1.69 -1.02 17.09
CA ALA A 200 -0.88 -2.15 17.57
C ALA A 200 -1.75 -3.26 18.15
N TRP A 201 -2.75 -2.92 18.98
CA TRP A 201 -3.72 -3.91 19.49
C TRP A 201 -4.58 -4.54 18.39
N ALA A 202 -4.86 -3.82 17.31
CA ALA A 202 -5.61 -4.37 16.19
C ALA A 202 -4.78 -5.32 15.30
N VAL A 203 -3.45 -5.26 15.41
CA VAL A 203 -2.52 -6.12 14.65
C VAL A 203 -2.15 -7.40 15.43
N LEU A 204 -2.18 -7.35 16.76
CA LEU A 204 -1.89 -8.48 17.66
C LEU A 204 -3.07 -9.44 17.81
#